data_AF-A0A931GV64-F1
#
_entry.id   AF-A0A931GV64-F1
#
_cell.length_a   1.000
_cell.length_b   1.000
_cell.length_c   1.000
_cell.angle_alpha   90.00
_cell.angle_beta   90.00
_cell.angle_gamma   90.00
#
_symmetry.space_group_name_H-M   'P 1'
#
loop_
_entity.id
_entity.type
_entity.pdbx_description
1 polymer ?
#
loop_
_entity_poly.entity_id
_entity_poly.type
_entity_poly.pdbx_seq_one_letter_code
_entity_poly.pdbx_strand_id
1 'polypeptide(L)' 'MLQRSVELAQYTSIKLTETVALEGLVPSIGIIGDAHDNAAAETVTGLYKNEPVAKNSSFFSGPLNDGAANKTGA' A
#
# COMPACT_ATOMS: atom_id res chain seq x y z
N MET A 1 16.13 -14.22 13.05
CA MET A 1 16.14 -12.82 13.52
C MET A 1 15.09 -12.06 12.72
N LEU A 2 14.12 -11.43 13.38
CA LEU A 2 13.11 -10.59 12.74
C LEU A 2 13.77 -9.32 12.24
N GLN A 3 13.55 -8.95 10.97
CA GLN A 3 14.03 -7.67 10.43
C GLN A 3 13.49 -6.52 11.27
N ARG A 4 14.37 -5.54 11.56
CA ARG A 4 14.00 -4.33 12.30
C ARG A 4 12.95 -3.56 11.50
N SER A 5 11.93 -3.06 12.21
CA SER A 5 10.91 -2.15 11.68
C SER A 5 11.57 -0.95 10.98
N VAL A 6 10.95 -0.48 9.90
CA VAL A 6 11.36 0.65 9.05
C VAL A 6 12.08 1.74 9.85
N GLU A 7 13.34 1.96 9.52
CA GLU A 7 14.14 3.08 10.01
C GLU A 7 13.69 4.36 9.27
N LEU A 8 13.08 5.31 9.99
CA LEU A 8 12.65 6.60 9.42
C LEU A 8 13.79 7.44 8.80
N ALA A 9 15.05 7.01 8.97
CA ALA A 9 16.21 7.60 8.32
C ALA A 9 16.28 7.35 6.80
N GLN A 10 15.45 6.46 6.24
CA GLN A 10 15.45 6.12 4.81
C GLN A 10 14.61 7.04 3.91
N TYR A 11 13.89 8.03 4.44
CA TYR A 11 12.91 8.80 3.66
C TYR A 11 13.40 10.10 3.01
N THR A 12 14.64 10.53 3.24
CA THR A 12 15.19 11.72 2.57
C THR A 12 16.29 11.32 1.59
N SER A 13 15.88 10.93 0.38
CA SER A 13 16.80 10.69 -0.73
C SER A 13 17.40 12.00 -1.23
N ILE A 14 18.72 12.06 -1.42
CA ILE A 14 19.40 13.22 -2.04
C ILE A 14 18.82 13.50 -3.42
N LYS A 15 18.54 12.45 -4.20
CA LYS A 15 17.92 12.58 -5.53
C LYS A 15 16.54 13.20 -5.48
N LEU A 16 15.74 12.89 -4.45
CA LEU A 16 14.43 13.49 -4.26
C LEU A 16 14.56 14.99 -4.02
N THR A 17 15.48 15.42 -3.16
CA THR A 17 15.71 16.84 -2.87
C THR A 17 16.23 17.60 -4.09
N GLU A 18 17.13 17.00 -4.87
CA GLU A 18 17.61 17.56 -6.14
C GLU A 18 16.46 17.78 -7.13
N THR A 19 15.60 16.78 -7.33
CA THR A 19 14.45 16.89 -8.23
C THR A 19 13.42 17.92 -7.74
N VAL A 20 13.09 17.92 -6.45
CA VAL A 20 12.17 18.89 -5.86
C VAL A 20 12.66 20.33 -6.07
N ALA A 21 13.97 20.56 -5.91
CA ALA A 21 14.59 21.86 -6.16
C ALA A 21 14.57 22.26 -7.65
N LEU A 22 14.80 21.30 -8.56
CA LEU A 22 14.73 21.53 -10.01
C LEU A 22 13.32 21.89 -10.47
N GLU A 23 12.30 21.24 -9.90
CA GLU A 23 10.88 21.49 -10.23
C GLU A 23 10.30 22.70 -9.46
N GLY A 24 11.09 23.38 -8.62
CA GLY A 24 10.65 24.55 -7.85
C GLY A 24 9.60 24.23 -6.78
N LEU A 25 9.54 22.97 -6.34
CA LEU A 25 8.58 22.50 -5.34
C LEU A 25 9.12 22.76 -3.93
N VAL A 26 8.22 23.05 -2.99
CA VAL A 26 8.59 23.17 -1.57
C VAL A 26 8.59 21.77 -0.95
N PRO A 27 9.74 21.26 -0.48
CA PRO A 27 9.76 19.98 0.23
C PRO A 27 9.01 20.12 1.56
N SER A 28 8.08 19.21 1.82
CA SER A 28 7.41 19.06 3.11
C SER A 28 7.34 17.59 3.47
N ILE A 29 7.64 17.27 4.73
CA ILE A 29 7.60 15.91 5.30
C ILE A 29 6.45 15.73 6.30
N GLY A 30 5.63 16.77 6.51
CA GLY A 30 4.59 16.80 7.53
C GLY A 30 5.11 17.04 8.95
N ILE A 31 4.20 17.06 9.92
CA ILE A 31 4.51 17.20 11.35
C ILE A 31 4.68 15.82 11.98
N ILE A 32 5.71 15.64 12.80
CA ILE A 32 5.93 14.39 13.52
C ILE A 32 4.77 14.15 14.49
N GLY A 33 4.12 12.99 14.38
CA GLY A 33 3.01 12.60 15.24
C GLY A 33 1.65 13.13 14.80
N ASP A 34 1.57 13.85 13.68
CA ASP A 34 0.32 14.15 12.99
C ASP A 34 0.10 13.15 11.85
N ALA A 35 -1.03 12.46 11.88
CA ALA A 35 -1.40 11.47 10.87
C ALA A 35 -2.21 12.08 9.72
N HIS A 36 -2.60 13.35 9.80
CA HIS A 36 -3.55 13.95 8.85
C HIS A 36 -3.03 13.95 7.41
N ASP A 37 -1.77 14.35 7.22
CA ASP A 37 -1.12 14.39 5.91
C ASP A 37 -1.03 13.01 5.25
N ASN A 38 -0.98 11.93 6.05
CA ASN A 38 -0.86 10.56 5.55
C ASN A 38 -2.21 9.83 5.41
N ALA A 39 -3.28 10.34 6.03
CA ALA A 39 -4.56 9.63 6.15
C ALA A 39 -5.14 9.21 4.80
N ALA A 40 -5.03 10.05 3.76
CA ALA A 40 -5.50 9.71 2.42
C ALA A 40 -4.66 8.59 1.79
N ALA A 41 -3.34 8.66 1.90
CA ALA A 41 -2.42 7.64 1.36
C ALA A 41 -2.60 6.29 2.07
N GLU A 42 -2.80 6.31 3.40
CA GLU A 42 -3.11 5.11 4.18
C GLU A 42 -4.44 4.50 3.79
N THR A 43 -5.47 5.34 3.57
CA THR A 43 -6.79 4.86 3.13
C THR A 43 -6.69 4.15 1.79
N VAL A 44 -6.01 4.75 0.81
CA VAL A 44 -5.80 4.14 -0.52
C VAL A 44 -5.01 2.84 -0.41
N THR A 45 -3.94 2.82 0.38
CA THR A 45 -3.13 1.62 0.61
C THR A 45 -3.93 0.52 1.30
N GLY A 46 -4.78 0.89 2.26
CA GLY A 46 -5.69 -0.01 2.97
C GLY A 46 -6.74 -0.61 2.03
N LEU A 47 -7.37 0.22 1.19
CA LEU A 47 -8.30 -0.24 0.17
C LEU A 47 -7.63 -1.21 -0.80
N TYR A 48 -6.46 -0.85 -1.33
CA TYR A 48 -5.70 -1.71 -2.24
C TYR A 48 -5.36 -3.06 -1.62
N LYS A 49 -4.94 -3.09 -0.36
CA LYS A 49 -4.61 -4.35 0.35
C LYS A 49 -5.84 -5.17 0.72
N ASN A 50 -6.99 -4.52 0.93
CA ASN A 50 -8.23 -5.17 1.30
C ASN A 50 -9.00 -5.73 0.09
N GLU A 51 -8.86 -5.08 -1.07
CA GLU A 51 -9.51 -5.46 -2.32
C GLU A 51 -9.30 -6.94 -2.72
N PRO A 52 -8.11 -7.57 -2.60
CA PRO A 52 -7.93 -8.98 -2.93
C PRO A 52 -8.57 -9.95 -1.94
N VAL A 53 -8.93 -9.54 -0.71
CA VAL A 53 -9.57 -10.41 0.29
C VAL A 53 -11.08 -10.15 0.45
N ALA A 54 -11.62 -9.20 -0.32
CA ALA A 54 -13.03 -8.86 -0.27
C ALA A 54 -13.92 -10.03 -0.75
N LYS A 55 -15.12 -10.16 -0.17
CA LYS A 55 -16.07 -11.26 -0.43
C LYS A 55 -16.41 -11.46 -1.92
N ASN A 56 -16.41 -10.37 -2.69
CA ASN A 56 -16.73 -10.36 -4.12
C ASN A 56 -15.51 -9.96 -4.96
N SER A 57 -14.30 -10.17 -4.44
CA SER A 57 -13.09 -9.76 -5.12
C SER A 57 -12.92 -10.52 -6.44
N SER A 58 -12.67 -9.77 -7.52
CA SER A 58 -12.33 -10.37 -8.81
C SER A 58 -11.01 -11.14 -8.76
N PHE A 59 -10.17 -10.93 -7.74
CA PHE A 59 -8.94 -11.70 -7.50
C PHE A 59 -9.20 -13.17 -7.17
N PHE A 60 -10.40 -13.52 -6.69
CA PHE A 60 -10.84 -14.91 -6.52
C PHE A 60 -11.74 -15.40 -7.65
N SER A 61 -12.14 -14.52 -8.57
CA SER A 61 -12.95 -14.85 -9.75
C SER A 61 -12.04 -15.28 -10.91
N GLY A 62 -11.49 -16.49 -10.80
CA GLY A 62 -10.75 -17.12 -11.89
C GLY A 62 -11.01 -18.62 -11.95
N PRO A 63 -10.69 -19.28 -13.07
CA PRO A 63 -11.02 -20.68 -13.37
C PRO A 63 -10.44 -21.72 -12.38
N LEU A 64 -9.64 -21.28 -11.41
CA LEU A 64 -9.08 -22.10 -10.34
C LEU A 64 -10.08 -22.38 -9.21
N ASN A 65 -11.11 -21.55 -9.02
CA ASN A 65 -12.13 -21.74 -7.98
C ASN A 65 -13.40 -22.45 -8.47
N ASP A 66 -13.61 -22.56 -9.78
CA ASP A 66 -14.76 -23.23 -10.40
C ASP A 66 -14.72 -24.76 -10.27
N GLY A 67 -13.56 -25.32 -9.89
CA GLY A 67 -13.35 -26.76 -9.70
C GLY A 67 -13.71 -27.30 -8.31
N ALA A 68 -14.17 -26.45 -7.37
CA ALA A 68 -14.59 -26.89 -6.03
C ALA A 68 -16.09 -27.27 -5.94
N ALA A 69 -16.91 -26.82 -6.90
CA ALA A 69 -18.34 -27.06 -6.92
C ALA A 69 -18.76 -28.48 -7.40
N ASN A 70 -17.80 -29.33 -7.82
CA ASN A 70 -18.09 -30.66 -8.39
C ASN A 70 -17.57 -31.85 -7.55
N LYS A 71 -17.21 -31.66 -6.27
CA LYS A 71 -16.75 -32.75 -5.37
C LYS A 71 -17.66 -33.04 -4.18
N THR A 72 -18.97 -32.83 -4.33
CA THR A 72 -19.97 -33.31 -3.37
C THR A 72 -21.23 -33.72 -4.14
N GLY A 73 -21.21 -34.93 -4.69
CA GLY A 73 -22.37 -35.48 -5.39
C GLY A 73 -22.13 -36.89 -5.91
N ALA A 74 -22.57 -37.87 -5.11
CA ALA A 74 -22.78 -39.31 -5.40
C ALA A 74 -21.54 -40.18 -5.67
#